data_AF-G1FLJ4-F1
#
_entry.id   AF-G1FLJ4-F1
#
_cell.length_a   1.000
_cell.length_b   1.000
_cell.length_c   1.000
_cell.angle_alpha   90.00
_cell.angle_beta   90.00
_cell.angle_gamma   90.00
#
_symmetry.space_group_name_H-M   'P 1'
#
loop_
_entity.id
_entity.type
_entity.pdbx_description
1 polymer ?
#
loop_
_entity_poly.entity_id
_entity_poly.type
_entity_poly.pdbx_seq_one_letter_code
_entity_poly.pdbx_strand_id
1 'polypeptide(L)' 'SLLGVCLILQITTGLFLAMHYTSDTATAFSSVTHICRDVNYGWIIRYMHANGAS' A
#
# COMPACT_ATOMS: atom_id res chain seq x y z
N SER A 1 -9.70 -20.64 4.33
CA SER A 1 -10.21 -20.18 3.02
C SER A 1 -9.21 -19.22 2.42
N LEU A 2 -8.98 -19.27 1.10
CA LEU A 2 -8.11 -18.33 0.39
C LEU A 2 -8.54 -16.86 0.62
N LEU A 3 -9.85 -16.62 0.77
CA LEU A 3 -10.41 -15.31 1.10
C LEU A 3 -9.91 -14.77 2.45
N GLY A 4 -9.78 -15.61 3.47
CA GLY A 4 -9.33 -15.18 4.79
C GLY A 4 -7.87 -14.73 4.78
N VAL A 5 -7.03 -15.40 3.98
CA VAL A 5 -5.62 -15.01 3.80
C VAL A 5 -5.53 -13.71 3.01
N CYS A 6 -6.34 -13.55 1.94
CA CYS A 6 -6.41 -12.31 1.17
C CYS A 6 -6.83 -11.12 2.05
N LEU A 7 -7.84 -11.30 2.92
CA LEU A 7 -8.30 -10.25 3.83
C LEU A 7 -7.20 -9.79 4.80
N ILE A 8 -6.48 -10.73 5.42
CA ILE A 8 -5.38 -10.39 6.32
C ILE A 8 -4.28 -9.64 5.57
N LEU A 9 -3.90 -10.12 4.39
CA LEU A 9 -2.90 -9.46 3.55
C LEU A 9 -3.32 -8.03 3.16
N GLN A 10 -4.59 -7.82 2.78
CA GLN A 10 -5.09 -6.49 2.43
C GLN A 10 -5.12 -5.52 3.62
N ILE A 11 -5.52 -5.99 4.81
CA ILE A 11 -5.52 -5.15 6.01
C ILE A 11 -4.10 -4.76 6.40
N THR A 12 -3.18 -5.72 6.45
CA THR A 12 -1.79 -5.46 6.85
C THR A 12 -1.07 -4.54 5.86
N THR A 13 -1.20 -4.80 4.56
CA THR A 13 -0.60 -3.94 3.53
C THR A 13 -1.25 -2.56 3.49
N GLY A 14 -2.59 -2.49 3.56
CA GLY A 14 -3.32 -1.23 3.54
C GLY A 14 -2.97 -0.32 4.72
N LEU A 15 -2.83 -0.89 5.93
CA LEU A 15 -2.39 -0.15 7.11
C LEU A 15 -0.98 0.42 6.92
N PHE A 16 -0.05 -0.36 6.35
CA PHE A 16 1.30 0.10 6.07
C PHE A 16 1.34 1.23 5.03
N LEU A 17 0.55 1.10 3.94
CA LEU A 17 0.42 2.19 2.96
C LEU A 17 -0.15 3.45 3.61
N ALA A 18 -1.17 3.32 4.46
CA ALA A 18 -1.81 4.45 5.13
C ALA A 18 -0.86 5.24 6.05
N MET A 19 0.12 4.58 6.67
CA MET A 19 1.13 5.28 7.50
C MET A 19 2.06 6.21 6.70
N HIS A 20 2.24 5.95 5.40
CA HIS A 20 3.11 6.73 4.52
C HIS A 20 2.36 7.58 3.49
N TYR A 21 1.05 7.37 3.34
CA TYR A 21 0.20 8.08 2.39
C TYR A 21 -0.30 9.38 2.99
N THR A 22 -0.36 10.43 2.17
CA THR A 22 -0.98 11.73 2.54
C THR A 22 -2.23 11.94 1.70
N SER A 23 -3.35 12.29 2.35
CA SER A 23 -4.67 12.42 1.71
C SER A 23 -4.93 13.77 1.06
N ASP A 24 -4.02 14.75 1.20
CA ASP A 24 -4.13 16.04 0.55
C ASP A 24 -3.90 15.91 -0.96
N THR A 25 -4.74 16.56 -1.77
CA THR A 25 -4.76 16.37 -3.23
C THR A 25 -3.50 16.90 -3.92
N ALA A 26 -2.82 17.89 -3.33
CA ALA A 26 -1.56 18.41 -3.88
C ALA A 26 -0.38 17.46 -3.60
N THR A 27 -0.43 16.69 -2.51
CA THR A 27 0.67 15.83 -2.06
C THR A 27 0.41 14.33 -2.22
N ALA A 28 -0.82 13.92 -2.54
CA ALA A 28 -1.22 12.52 -2.68
C ALA A 28 -0.32 11.75 -3.64
N PHE A 29 -0.07 12.27 -4.85
CA PHE A 29 0.81 11.63 -5.82
C PHE A 29 2.26 11.55 -5.32
N SER A 30 2.77 12.63 -4.71
CA SER A 30 4.12 12.68 -4.17
C SER A 30 4.32 11.68 -3.01
N SER A 31 3.29 11.45 -2.19
CA SER A 31 3.36 10.46 -1.11
C SER A 31 3.43 9.03 -1.68
N VAL A 32 2.75 8.75 -2.79
CA VAL A 32 2.84 7.47 -3.49
C VAL A 32 4.21 7.26 -4.13
N THR A 33 4.82 8.31 -4.70
CA THR A 33 6.19 8.22 -5.22
C THR A 33 7.20 7.99 -4.10
N HIS A 34 7.02 8.63 -2.95
CA HIS A 34 7.84 8.41 -1.76
C HIS A 34 7.73 6.96 -1.25
N ILE A 35 6.52 6.39 -1.20
CA ILE A 35 6.33 4.96 -0.86
C ILE A 35 7.08 4.04 -1.84
N CYS A 36 7.06 4.34 -3.13
CA CYS A 36 7.72 3.47 -4.12
C CYS A 36 9.25 3.58 -4.13
N ARG A 37 9.82 4.74 -3.80
CA ARG A 37 11.26 5.00 -3.98
C ARG A 37 12.05 5.09 -2.68
N ASP A 38 11.44 5.60 -1.62
CA ASP A 38 12.12 5.94 -0.38
C ASP A 38 11.78 4.98 0.77
N VAL A 39 10.62 4.31 0.73
CA VAL A 39 10.24 3.29 1.72
C VAL A 39 10.83 1.92 1.33
N ASN A 40 11.52 1.28 2.28
CA ASN A 40 12.07 -0.07 2.10
C ASN A 40 10.98 -1.06 1.69
N TYR A 41 11.18 -1.76 0.57
CA TYR A 41 10.21 -2.67 -0.04
C TYR A 41 8.83 -2.04 -0.35
N GLY A 42 8.71 -0.71 -0.30
CA GLY A 42 7.42 -0.03 -0.46
C GLY A 42 6.80 -0.27 -1.84
N TRP A 43 7.62 -0.45 -2.89
CA TRP A 43 7.15 -0.86 -4.21
C TRP A 43 6.48 -2.25 -4.19
N ILE A 44 7.08 -3.24 -3.52
CA ILE A 44 6.51 -4.59 -3.37
C ILE A 44 5.21 -4.54 -2.59
N ILE A 45 5.19 -3.79 -1.48
CA ILE A 45 4.01 -3.68 -0.63
C ILE A 45 2.84 -3.03 -1.38
N ARG A 46 3.10 -2.00 -2.19
CA ARG A 46 2.09 -1.37 -3.05
C ARG A 46 1.56 -2.35 -4.10
N TYR A 47 2.45 -3.11 -4.76
CA TYR A 47 2.02 -4.11 -5.73
C TYR A 47 1.21 -5.25 -5.10
N MET A 48 1.61 -5.71 -3.91
CA MET A 48 0.87 -6.73 -3.18
C MET A 48 -0.53 -6.24 -2.80
N HIS A 49 -0.66 -4.98 -2.37
CA HIS A 49 -1.96 -4.39 -2.05
C HIS A 49 -2.87 -4.20 -3.28
N ALA A 50 -2.29 -3.77 -4.40
CA ALA A 50 -3.04 -3.52 -5.63
C ALA A 50 -3.46 -4.82 -6.33
N ASN A 51 -2.52 -5.77 -6.47
CA ASN A 51 -2.80 -7.06 -7.12
C ASN A 51 -3.59 -8.01 -6.21
N GLY A 52 -3.44 -7.91 -4.89
CA GLY A 52 -4.21 -8.71 -3.93
C GLY A 52 -5.69 -8.34 -3.87
N ALA A 53 -6.09 -7.19 -4.40
CA ALA A 53 -7.48 -6.75 -4.49
C ALA A 53 -8.21 -7.21 -5.76
N SER A 54 -7.50 -7.85 -6.70
CA SER A 54 -8.04 -8.28 -8.00
C SER A 54 -8.83 -9.59 -7.94
#